data_AF-W4UN06-F1
#
_entry.id   AF-W4UN06-F1
#
_cell.length_a   1.000
_cell.length_b   1.000
_cell.length_c   1.000
_cell.angle_alpha   90.00
_cell.angle_beta   90.00
_cell.angle_gamma   90.00
#
_symmetry.space_group_name_H-M   'P 1'
#
loop_
_entity.id
_entity.type
_entity.pdbx_description
1 polymer ?
#
loop_
_entity_poly.entity_id
_entity_poly.type
_entity_poly.pdbx_seq_one_letter_code
_entity_poly.pdbx_strand_id
1 'polypeptide(L)'
;MSLSFRSSPFGSGSHTLADQNSFKLLYKGVYVYMNAGYYQNFSDKHNLLQYRHTRGHNTMLVNGIGQPYTTKAYGNVERGLNSENLAYFLGNASNAYCGISEYPLWLSAFEAAGITQTPVYGFGNTPLNNYKRHIFMLRPNIVVIYDDLGADEAVTWQWLLHSPVEFHIAGNKVTTTYPDKGGFTSVAQIFSEQAPTIETTNQWFPGGEPTVNPTVDKQWHLTANFGPSMRNKILTIIQYPSGR
;
A
#
# COMPACT_ATOMS: atom_id res chain seq x y z
N MET A 1 -10.79 -12.34 -12.24
CA MET A 1 -9.97 -11.46 -11.38
C MET A 1 -9.72 -10.16 -12.12
N SER A 2 -9.76 -9.03 -11.43
CA SER A 2 -9.22 -7.76 -11.90
C SER A 2 -8.20 -7.24 -10.91
N LEU A 3 -7.10 -6.67 -11.41
CA LEU A 3 -6.09 -6.03 -10.59
C LEU A 3 -5.84 -4.65 -11.19
N SER A 4 -5.83 -3.64 -10.33
CA SER A 4 -5.42 -2.27 -10.69
C SER A 4 -4.12 -1.94 -9.99
N PHE A 5 -3.25 -1.19 -10.67
CA PHE A 5 -1.93 -0.81 -10.19
C PHE A 5 -1.67 0.65 -10.53
N ARG A 6 -0.98 1.37 -9.64
CA ARG A 6 -0.59 2.76 -9.88
C ARG A 6 0.88 2.97 -9.58
N SER A 7 1.60 3.48 -10.59
CA SER A 7 2.92 4.10 -10.44
C SER A 7 3.00 5.18 -11.51
N SER A 8 2.85 6.43 -11.11
CA SER A 8 2.41 7.52 -11.99
C SER A 8 3.33 8.74 -11.96
N PRO A 9 3.68 9.31 -13.14
CA PRO A 9 4.45 10.54 -13.22
C PRO A 9 3.77 11.75 -12.57
N PHE A 10 2.46 11.67 -12.29
CA PHE A 10 1.70 12.77 -11.67
C PHE A 10 2.00 12.98 -10.18
N GLY A 11 2.72 12.05 -9.53
CA GLY A 11 2.99 12.13 -8.09
C GLY A 11 1.71 12.04 -7.26
N SER A 12 1.68 12.79 -6.15
CA SER A 12 0.61 12.78 -5.14
C SER A 12 -0.02 14.18 -4.94
N GLY A 13 0.09 15.06 -5.94
CA GLY A 13 -0.52 16.39 -5.92
C GLY A 13 -2.04 16.39 -6.22
N SER A 14 -2.73 17.48 -5.84
CA SER A 14 -4.16 17.68 -6.11
C SER A 14 -5.04 16.50 -5.64
N HIS A 15 -5.89 15.92 -6.50
CA HIS A 15 -6.79 14.81 -6.18
C HIS A 15 -6.16 13.40 -6.28
N THR A 16 -4.86 13.31 -6.60
CA THR A 16 -4.16 12.03 -6.56
C THR A 16 -3.85 11.61 -5.12
N LEU A 17 -3.53 10.34 -4.90
CA LEU A 17 -3.15 9.81 -3.58
C LEU A 17 -1.63 9.56 -3.52
N ALA A 18 -1.10 9.38 -2.31
CA ALA A 18 0.30 9.05 -2.07
C ALA A 18 0.54 7.53 -2.17
N ASP A 19 0.13 6.96 -3.31
CA ASP A 19 -0.06 5.52 -3.53
C ASP A 19 0.79 4.97 -4.69
N GLN A 20 2.01 5.51 -4.90
CA GLN A 20 2.93 4.95 -5.89
C GLN A 20 3.28 3.49 -5.55
N ASN A 21 3.38 2.67 -6.59
CA ASN A 21 3.51 1.21 -6.53
C ASN A 21 2.39 0.50 -5.75
N SER A 22 1.22 1.13 -5.54
CA SER A 22 0.09 0.45 -4.91
C SER A 22 -0.68 -0.44 -5.90
N PHE A 23 -1.33 -1.48 -5.37
CA PHE A 23 -2.25 -2.32 -6.14
C PHE A 23 -3.58 -2.48 -5.41
N LYS A 24 -4.64 -2.82 -6.15
CA LYS A 24 -5.92 -3.28 -5.61
C LYS A 24 -6.35 -4.52 -6.38
N LEU A 25 -6.99 -5.46 -5.69
CA LEU A 25 -7.37 -6.75 -6.22
C LEU A 25 -8.87 -6.98 -6.05
N LEU A 26 -9.54 -7.34 -7.14
CA LEU A 26 -10.95 -7.72 -7.17
C LEU A 26 -11.10 -9.16 -7.68
N TYR A 27 -11.96 -9.92 -7.00
CA TYR A 27 -12.36 -11.27 -7.41
C TYR A 27 -13.88 -11.41 -7.25
N LYS A 28 -14.53 -12.07 -8.23
CA LYS A 28 -16.01 -12.16 -8.34
C LYS A 28 -16.75 -10.82 -8.13
N GLY A 29 -16.13 -9.70 -8.49
CA GLY A 29 -16.73 -8.36 -8.35
C GLY A 29 -16.82 -7.84 -6.92
N VAL A 30 -16.00 -8.34 -5.99
CA VAL A 30 -15.76 -7.73 -4.66
C VAL A 30 -14.27 -7.44 -4.47
N TYR A 31 -13.95 -6.48 -3.59
CA TYR A 31 -12.58 -6.21 -3.20
C TYR A 31 -12.04 -7.36 -2.34
N VAL A 32 -10.90 -7.90 -2.76
CA VAL A 32 -10.05 -8.76 -1.92
C VAL A 32 -9.09 -7.86 -1.16
N TYR A 33 -8.33 -7.05 -1.91
CA TYR A 33 -7.44 -6.05 -1.36
C TYR A 33 -7.76 -4.67 -1.94
N MET A 34 -7.87 -3.67 -1.07
CA MET A 34 -8.34 -2.33 -1.41
C MET A 34 -7.40 -1.26 -0.88
N ASN A 35 -7.62 -0.01 -1.27
CA ASN A 35 -7.06 1.11 -0.51
C ASN A 35 -7.98 1.36 0.69
N ALA A 36 -7.38 1.62 1.85
CA ALA A 36 -8.07 1.91 3.08
C ALA A 36 -8.39 3.40 3.26
N GLY A 37 -9.32 3.68 4.15
CA GLY A 37 -9.85 5.01 4.45
C GLY A 37 -11.09 5.37 3.62
N TYR A 38 -11.72 6.47 4.01
CA TYR A 38 -12.92 7.04 3.38
C TYR A 38 -12.62 8.47 2.95
N TYR A 39 -13.03 8.84 1.74
CA TYR A 39 -12.99 10.25 1.37
C TYR A 39 -14.08 11.00 2.15
N GLN A 40 -13.68 12.01 2.92
CA GLN A 40 -14.59 12.82 3.75
C GLN A 40 -14.43 14.29 3.42
N ASN A 41 -13.20 14.77 3.49
CA ASN A 41 -12.81 16.10 3.09
C ASN A 41 -11.48 16.02 2.31
N PHE A 42 -11.15 17.08 1.60
CA PHE A 42 -9.91 17.18 0.84
C PHE A 42 -8.66 17.25 1.74
N SER A 43 -8.78 17.81 2.95
CA SER A 43 -7.63 18.15 3.81
C SER A 43 -7.90 17.97 5.30
N ASP A 44 -8.89 17.17 5.70
CA ASP A 44 -9.09 16.83 7.11
C ASP A 44 -8.02 15.85 7.61
N LYS A 45 -7.99 15.61 8.92
CA LYS A 45 -7.02 14.69 9.55
C LYS A 45 -7.12 13.28 8.97
N HIS A 46 -8.32 12.77 8.69
CA HIS A 46 -8.50 11.45 8.10
C HIS A 46 -7.89 11.39 6.68
N ASN A 47 -8.09 12.43 5.86
CA ASN A 47 -7.45 12.54 4.56
C ASN A 47 -5.94 12.53 4.69
N LEU A 48 -5.40 13.44 5.50
CA LEU A 48 -3.95 13.66 5.64
C LEU A 48 -3.23 12.50 6.32
N LEU A 49 -3.86 11.78 7.24
CA LEU A 49 -3.23 10.73 8.02
C LEU A 49 -3.63 9.32 7.63
N GLN A 50 -4.70 9.09 6.87
CA GLN A 50 -5.13 7.72 6.54
C GLN A 50 -5.42 7.54 5.06
N TYR A 51 -6.34 8.32 4.51
CA TYR A 51 -6.91 8.08 3.18
C TYR A 51 -5.97 8.46 2.03
N ARG A 52 -5.32 9.63 2.10
CA ARG A 52 -4.33 10.06 1.10
C ARG A 52 -2.95 9.48 1.35
N HIS A 53 -2.64 9.24 2.62
CA HIS A 53 -1.31 8.81 3.03
C HIS A 53 -1.02 7.39 2.52
N THR A 54 0.25 7.13 2.20
CA THR A 54 0.78 5.82 1.77
C THR A 54 0.34 4.64 2.64
N ARG A 55 0.11 4.89 3.93
CA ARG A 55 -0.35 3.90 4.92
C ARG A 55 -1.75 3.35 4.66
N GLY A 56 -2.56 4.03 3.86
CA GLY A 56 -3.87 3.55 3.42
C GLY A 56 -3.81 2.76 2.12
N HIS A 57 -2.63 2.37 1.64
CA HIS A 57 -2.46 1.78 0.32
C HIS A 57 -1.61 0.52 0.38
N ASN A 58 -1.88 -0.43 -0.53
CA ASN A 58 -1.15 -1.71 -0.59
C ASN A 58 0.24 -1.51 -1.22
N THR A 59 1.14 -0.87 -0.49
CA THR A 59 2.50 -0.47 -0.91
C THR A 59 3.48 -0.61 0.27
N MET A 60 4.46 0.28 0.40
CA MET A 60 5.54 0.19 1.39
C MET A 60 5.59 1.45 2.27
N LEU A 61 5.98 1.32 3.54
CA LEU A 61 6.61 2.41 4.30
C LEU A 61 8.08 2.09 4.54
N VAL A 62 8.90 3.13 4.66
CA VAL A 62 10.33 3.03 4.93
C VAL A 62 10.61 3.76 6.23
N ASN A 63 11.06 3.07 7.27
CA ASN A 63 11.15 3.65 8.63
C ASN A 63 9.83 4.27 9.13
N GLY A 64 8.69 3.68 8.76
CA GLY A 64 7.36 4.23 9.05
C GLY A 64 6.96 5.46 8.22
N ILE A 65 7.84 5.93 7.32
CA ILE A 65 7.62 7.11 6.49
C ILE A 65 7.00 6.72 5.15
N GLY A 66 5.99 7.49 4.74
CA GLY A 66 5.30 7.39 3.46
C GLY A 66 5.80 8.40 2.43
N GLN A 67 5.07 8.48 1.33
CA GLN A 67 5.31 9.41 0.22
C GLN A 67 4.71 10.79 0.58
N PRO A 68 5.44 11.90 0.42
CA PRO A 68 4.90 13.25 0.68
C PRO A 68 3.85 13.64 -0.36
N TYR A 69 3.11 14.72 -0.11
CA TYR A 69 2.08 15.24 -1.01
C TYR A 69 2.66 16.29 -1.96
N THR A 70 3.17 15.82 -3.10
CA THR A 70 3.86 16.66 -4.10
C THR A 70 3.94 15.93 -5.43
N THR A 71 4.06 16.67 -6.54
CA THR A 71 4.28 16.03 -7.85
C THR A 71 5.69 15.44 -7.96
N LYS A 72 6.63 15.87 -7.10
CA LYS A 72 7.98 15.29 -7.03
C LYS A 72 7.99 13.86 -6.51
N ALA A 73 6.95 13.44 -5.78
CA ALA A 73 6.77 12.09 -5.26
C ALA A 73 6.17 11.16 -6.33
N TYR A 74 6.80 11.11 -7.50
CA TYR A 74 6.29 10.39 -8.66
C TYR A 74 6.77 8.93 -8.70
N GLY A 75 5.95 8.11 -9.36
CA GLY A 75 6.35 6.79 -9.83
C GLY A 75 6.27 6.71 -11.35
N ASN A 76 6.53 5.55 -11.92
CA ASN A 76 6.35 5.28 -13.36
C ASN A 76 6.09 3.80 -13.60
N VAL A 77 5.31 3.46 -14.64
CA VAL A 77 5.28 2.09 -15.19
C VAL A 77 6.40 1.96 -16.22
N GLU A 78 7.44 1.19 -15.90
CA GLU A 78 8.62 1.05 -16.77
C GLU A 78 8.41 -0.01 -17.86
N ARG A 79 7.62 -1.05 -17.58
CA ARG A 79 7.38 -2.17 -18.49
C ARG A 79 5.97 -2.73 -18.30
N GLY A 80 5.40 -3.27 -19.38
CA GLY A 80 4.12 -3.97 -19.38
C GLY A 80 4.09 -5.06 -20.45
N LEU A 81 3.37 -6.13 -20.16
CA LEU A 81 3.11 -7.25 -21.06
C LEU A 81 1.69 -7.76 -20.79
N ASN A 82 0.97 -8.11 -21.85
CA ASN A 82 -0.29 -8.83 -21.73
C ASN A 82 -0.34 -9.96 -22.76
N SER A 83 -0.79 -11.13 -22.33
CA SER A 83 -0.97 -12.33 -23.13
C SER A 83 -2.18 -13.11 -22.62
N GLU A 84 -2.50 -14.22 -23.26
CA GLU A 84 -3.64 -15.06 -22.88
C GLU A 84 -3.56 -15.53 -21.43
N ASN A 85 -2.43 -16.11 -21.02
CA ASN A 85 -2.27 -16.74 -19.71
C ASN A 85 -1.54 -15.88 -18.67
N LEU A 86 -1.00 -14.73 -19.08
CA LEU A 86 -0.17 -13.87 -18.23
C LEU A 86 -0.40 -12.38 -18.54
N ALA A 87 -0.49 -11.56 -17.49
CA ALA A 87 -0.18 -10.13 -17.58
C ALA A 87 0.97 -9.79 -16.62
N TYR A 88 1.83 -8.87 -17.03
CA TYR A 88 2.96 -8.40 -16.23
C TYR A 88 3.10 -6.88 -16.33
N PHE A 89 3.49 -6.24 -15.23
CA PHE A 89 3.92 -4.84 -15.25
C PHE A 89 4.94 -4.55 -14.15
N LEU A 90 5.76 -3.53 -14.39
CA LEU A 90 6.80 -3.04 -13.51
C LEU A 90 6.55 -1.58 -13.15
N GLY A 91 6.34 -1.30 -11.87
CA GLY A 91 6.36 0.07 -11.36
C GLY A 91 7.69 0.42 -10.70
N ASN A 92 8.11 1.67 -10.85
CA ASN A 92 9.25 2.26 -10.17
C ASN A 92 8.77 3.45 -9.34
N ALA A 93 8.91 3.36 -8.02
CA ALA A 93 8.57 4.42 -7.06
C ALA A 93 9.80 4.90 -6.28
N SER A 94 11.01 4.71 -6.83
CA SER A 94 12.27 5.07 -6.17
C SER A 94 12.35 6.57 -5.84
N ASN A 95 11.71 7.42 -6.63
CA ASN A 95 11.65 8.88 -6.40
C ASN A 95 10.43 9.31 -5.57
N ALA A 96 9.58 8.37 -5.14
CA ALA A 96 8.32 8.71 -4.49
C ALA A 96 8.46 9.10 -3.00
N TYR A 97 9.61 8.80 -2.37
CA TYR A 97 9.87 9.02 -0.94
C TYR A 97 10.88 10.17 -0.77
N CYS A 98 10.50 11.35 -1.25
CA CYS A 98 11.38 12.50 -1.43
C CYS A 98 11.28 13.58 -0.34
N GLY A 99 10.96 13.18 0.90
CA GLY A 99 10.95 14.08 2.05
C GLY A 99 9.55 14.46 2.52
N ILE A 100 9.31 15.76 2.68
CA ILE A 100 8.06 16.32 3.19
C ILE A 100 7.28 17.04 2.09
N SER A 101 5.98 17.24 2.32
CA SER A 101 5.09 17.99 1.42
C SER A 101 5.43 19.47 1.50
N GLU A 102 5.74 20.09 0.36
CA GLU A 102 6.27 21.44 0.29
C GLU A 102 5.35 22.48 -0.38
N TYR A 103 4.23 22.05 -0.97
CA TYR A 103 3.31 23.00 -1.59
C TYR A 103 2.55 23.83 -0.55
N PRO A 104 2.35 25.16 -0.79
CA PRO A 104 1.64 26.03 0.14
C PRO A 104 0.29 25.47 0.59
N LEU A 105 -0.48 24.87 -0.32
CA LEU A 105 -1.74 24.20 -0.02
C LEU A 105 -1.60 23.14 1.08
N TRP A 106 -0.59 22.28 0.98
CA TRP A 106 -0.38 21.20 1.94
C TRP A 106 0.18 21.72 3.25
N LEU A 107 1.08 22.70 3.20
CA LEU A 107 1.59 23.35 4.42
C LEU A 107 0.45 23.96 5.23
N SER A 108 -0.45 24.72 4.60
CA SER A 108 -1.64 25.28 5.25
C SER A 108 -2.61 24.20 5.73
N ALA A 109 -2.79 23.11 4.98
CA ALA A 109 -3.64 21.98 5.39
C ALA A 109 -3.10 21.30 6.66
N PHE A 110 -1.79 21.03 6.73
CA PHE A 110 -1.15 20.45 7.90
C PHE A 110 -1.24 21.37 9.12
N GLU A 111 -0.99 22.67 8.92
CA GLU A 111 -1.12 23.69 9.97
C GLU A 111 -2.56 23.75 10.51
N ALA A 112 -3.56 23.85 9.62
CA ALA A 112 -4.98 23.88 10.00
C ALA A 112 -5.42 22.60 10.72
N ALA A 113 -4.83 21.45 10.38
CA ALA A 113 -5.07 20.19 11.06
C ALA A 113 -4.28 20.04 12.37
N GLY A 114 -3.36 20.96 12.70
CA GLY A 114 -2.48 20.86 13.87
C GLY A 114 -1.51 19.68 13.78
N ILE A 115 -1.06 19.32 12.58
CA ILE A 115 -0.15 18.21 12.32
C ILE A 115 1.20 18.77 11.88
N THR A 116 2.27 18.40 12.57
CA THR A 116 3.64 18.66 12.10
C THR A 116 4.14 17.46 11.30
N GLN A 117 4.68 17.71 10.10
CA GLN A 117 5.24 16.65 9.24
C GLN A 117 6.51 16.05 9.88
N THR A 118 6.33 14.99 10.68
CA THR A 118 7.39 14.29 11.41
C THR A 118 7.29 12.78 11.20
N PRO A 119 8.35 12.01 11.50
CA PRO A 119 8.32 10.55 11.36
C PRO A 119 7.22 9.88 12.17
N VAL A 120 6.81 10.46 13.31
CA VAL A 120 5.67 9.97 14.11
C VAL A 120 4.38 9.95 13.29
N TYR A 121 4.17 10.96 12.44
CA TYR A 121 3.03 11.03 11.51
C TYR A 121 3.34 10.43 10.13
N GLY A 122 4.47 9.73 9.98
CA GLY A 122 4.93 9.08 8.76
C GLY A 122 5.42 10.02 7.66
N PHE A 123 5.89 11.21 8.00
CA PHE A 123 6.50 12.15 7.05
C PHE A 123 7.96 12.39 7.38
N GLY A 124 8.81 12.51 6.38
CA GLY A 124 10.23 12.80 6.59
C GLY A 124 11.11 12.32 5.45
N ASN A 125 12.41 12.45 5.63
CA ASN A 125 13.38 11.95 4.66
C ASN A 125 13.58 10.45 4.83
N THR A 126 13.83 9.78 3.71
CA THR A 126 14.25 8.38 3.68
C THR A 126 15.50 8.26 2.81
N PRO A 127 16.40 7.33 3.11
CA PRO A 127 17.56 7.02 2.26
C PRO A 127 17.20 6.05 1.13
N LEU A 128 15.91 5.91 0.78
CA LEU A 128 15.44 5.00 -0.27
C LEU A 128 16.06 5.40 -1.61
N ASN A 129 16.71 4.46 -2.28
CA ASN A 129 17.30 4.67 -3.61
C ASN A 129 16.73 3.73 -4.69
N ASN A 130 16.00 2.68 -4.30
CA ASN A 130 15.37 1.75 -5.22
C ASN A 130 14.07 1.18 -4.64
N TYR A 131 12.98 1.33 -5.39
CA TYR A 131 11.72 0.63 -5.15
C TYR A 131 11.07 0.25 -6.48
N LYS A 132 11.33 -0.98 -6.90
CA LYS A 132 10.74 -1.59 -8.08
C LYS A 132 9.78 -2.70 -7.70
N ARG A 133 8.54 -2.61 -8.19
CA ARG A 133 7.50 -3.62 -7.95
C ARG A 133 7.12 -4.29 -9.26
N HIS A 134 7.41 -5.58 -9.33
CA HIS A 134 6.99 -6.47 -10.39
C HIS A 134 5.67 -7.13 -9.98
N ILE A 135 4.66 -7.11 -10.84
CA ILE A 135 3.44 -7.88 -10.61
C ILE A 135 3.17 -8.76 -11.83
N PHE A 136 2.99 -10.05 -11.59
CA PHE A 136 2.55 -11.03 -12.55
C PHE A 136 1.14 -11.50 -12.18
N MET A 137 0.21 -11.42 -13.11
CA MET A 137 -1.11 -12.04 -13.02
C MET A 137 -1.08 -13.33 -13.82
N LEU A 138 -0.87 -14.47 -13.16
CA LEU A 138 -0.91 -15.78 -13.78
C LEU A 138 -2.36 -16.26 -13.81
N ARG A 139 -2.94 -16.35 -15.01
CA ARG A 139 -4.34 -16.76 -15.16
C ARG A 139 -4.49 -18.27 -14.92
N PRO A 140 -5.62 -18.70 -14.33
CA PRO A 140 -6.75 -17.87 -13.94
C PRO A 140 -6.62 -17.26 -12.54
N ASN A 141 -5.73 -17.77 -11.68
CA ASN A 141 -5.92 -17.67 -10.24
C ASN A 141 -4.74 -17.27 -9.33
N ILE A 142 -3.63 -16.77 -9.87
CA ILE A 142 -2.45 -16.44 -9.07
C ILE A 142 -1.97 -15.02 -9.39
N VAL A 143 -1.62 -14.26 -8.35
CA VAL A 143 -0.85 -13.02 -8.47
C VAL A 143 0.49 -13.22 -7.78
N VAL A 144 1.57 -12.89 -8.47
CA VAL A 144 2.92 -12.87 -7.91
C VAL A 144 3.40 -11.43 -7.88
N ILE A 145 3.78 -10.95 -6.71
CA ILE A 145 4.36 -9.62 -6.49
C ILE A 145 5.81 -9.84 -6.06
N TYR A 146 6.73 -9.17 -6.75
CA TYR A 146 8.14 -9.18 -6.38
C TYR A 146 8.64 -7.73 -6.24
N ASP A 147 9.00 -7.38 -5.01
CA ASP A 147 9.53 -6.08 -4.64
C ASP A 147 11.06 -6.14 -4.55
N ASP A 148 11.71 -5.32 -5.37
CA ASP A 148 13.14 -5.06 -5.34
C ASP A 148 13.39 -3.72 -4.65
N LEU A 149 13.92 -3.78 -3.42
CA LEU A 149 14.08 -2.64 -2.53
C LEU A 149 15.56 -2.37 -2.24
N GLY A 150 15.92 -1.08 -2.15
CA GLY A 150 17.26 -0.60 -1.85
C GLY A 150 17.25 0.78 -1.17
N ALA A 151 18.22 0.99 -0.28
CA ALA A 151 18.49 2.23 0.41
C ALA A 151 20.00 2.45 0.59
N ASP A 152 20.41 3.70 0.79
CA ASP A 152 21.82 4.08 1.00
C ASP A 152 22.32 3.76 2.42
N GLU A 153 21.41 3.54 3.37
CA GLU A 153 21.68 3.08 4.73
C GLU A 153 20.63 2.04 5.16
N ALA A 154 20.87 1.35 6.27
CA ALA A 154 19.94 0.32 6.75
C ALA A 154 18.62 0.94 7.23
N VAL A 155 17.50 0.46 6.68
CA VAL A 155 16.15 0.91 7.02
C VAL A 155 15.25 -0.27 7.35
N THR A 156 14.18 0.00 8.10
CA THR A 156 13.09 -0.95 8.29
C THR A 156 12.10 -0.83 7.13
N TRP A 157 11.49 -1.95 6.75
CA TRP A 157 10.54 -2.02 5.65
C TRP A 157 9.18 -2.48 6.17
N GLN A 158 8.11 -1.76 5.84
CA GLN A 158 6.74 -2.13 6.22
C GLN A 158 5.91 -2.36 4.96
N TRP A 159 5.69 -3.63 4.61
CA TRP A 159 4.84 -3.99 3.47
C TRP A 159 3.38 -4.03 3.91
N LEU A 160 2.51 -3.29 3.20
CA LEU A 160 1.15 -3.01 3.61
C LEU A 160 0.11 -3.76 2.77
N LEU A 161 -0.96 -4.21 3.42
CA LEU A 161 -2.12 -4.81 2.78
C LEU A 161 -3.40 -4.44 3.52
N HIS A 162 -4.47 -4.12 2.79
CA HIS A 162 -5.76 -3.79 3.38
C HIS A 162 -6.89 -4.58 2.74
N SER A 163 -7.85 -4.98 3.56
CA SER A 163 -8.99 -5.82 3.15
C SER A 163 -10.27 -5.37 3.84
N PRO A 164 -11.46 -5.55 3.22
CA PRO A 164 -12.73 -5.31 3.90
C PRO A 164 -13.05 -6.36 4.97
N VAL A 165 -12.30 -7.48 5.03
CA VAL A 165 -12.51 -8.57 5.98
C VAL A 165 -11.25 -8.84 6.79
N GLU A 166 -11.40 -9.54 7.90
CA GLU A 166 -10.31 -9.87 8.82
C GLU A 166 -9.23 -10.74 8.17
N PHE A 167 -7.98 -10.47 8.55
CA PHE A 167 -6.82 -11.27 8.20
C PHE A 167 -6.55 -12.36 9.24
N HIS A 168 -6.50 -13.61 8.82
CA HIS A 168 -6.05 -14.72 9.66
C HIS A 168 -4.62 -15.12 9.29
N ILE A 169 -3.71 -15.09 10.27
CA ILE A 169 -2.27 -15.25 10.07
C ILE A 169 -1.80 -16.59 10.62
N ALA A 170 -0.97 -17.29 9.85
CA ALA A 170 -0.25 -18.49 10.28
C ALA A 170 1.17 -18.47 9.71
N GLY A 171 2.14 -18.01 10.51
CA GLY A 171 3.50 -17.76 10.03
C GLY A 171 3.51 -16.69 8.94
N ASN A 172 3.98 -17.05 7.74
CA ASN A 172 4.02 -16.15 6.59
C ASN A 172 2.77 -16.22 5.69
N LYS A 173 1.77 -17.01 6.08
CA LYS A 173 0.51 -17.20 5.36
C LYS A 173 -0.57 -16.29 5.94
N VAL A 174 -1.25 -15.57 5.06
CA VAL A 174 -2.35 -14.65 5.33
C VAL A 174 -3.59 -15.17 4.62
N THR A 175 -4.69 -15.35 5.35
CA THR A 175 -5.96 -15.86 4.81
C THR A 175 -7.06 -14.84 5.02
N THR A 176 -7.85 -14.54 3.98
CA THR A 176 -9.07 -13.74 4.06
C THR A 176 -10.24 -14.50 3.46
N THR A 177 -11.40 -14.48 4.11
CA THR A 177 -12.60 -15.22 3.70
C THR A 177 -13.73 -14.27 3.36
N TYR A 178 -14.35 -14.48 2.19
CA TYR A 178 -15.40 -13.64 1.65
C TYR A 178 -16.67 -14.49 1.48
N PRO A 179 -17.67 -14.34 2.35
CA PRO A 179 -18.90 -15.13 2.27
C PRO A 179 -19.79 -14.72 1.08
N ASP A 180 -19.72 -13.45 0.66
CA ASP A 180 -20.57 -12.90 -0.40
C ASP A 180 -20.17 -13.37 -1.81
N LYS A 181 -21.11 -13.23 -2.76
CA LYS A 181 -20.96 -13.56 -4.20
C LYS A 181 -20.38 -14.96 -4.44
N GLY A 182 -20.92 -15.94 -3.72
CA GLY A 182 -20.66 -17.36 -3.93
C GLY A 182 -19.38 -17.85 -3.27
N GLY A 183 -18.96 -17.25 -2.15
CA GLY A 183 -17.99 -17.79 -1.20
C GLY A 183 -16.58 -18.03 -1.76
N PHE A 184 -15.56 -17.39 -1.20
CA PHE A 184 -14.18 -17.76 -1.53
C PHE A 184 -13.19 -17.35 -0.45
N THR A 185 -11.98 -17.92 -0.55
CA THR A 185 -10.87 -17.65 0.34
C THR A 185 -9.67 -17.21 -0.47
N SER A 186 -9.08 -16.06 -0.13
CA SER A 186 -7.79 -15.63 -0.66
C SER A 186 -6.69 -16.06 0.30
N VAL A 187 -5.58 -16.55 -0.24
CA VAL A 187 -4.38 -16.90 0.53
C VAL A 187 -3.21 -16.12 -0.05
N ALA A 188 -2.59 -15.26 0.75
CA ALA A 188 -1.33 -14.63 0.43
C ALA A 188 -0.21 -15.26 1.26
N GLN A 189 0.94 -15.51 0.64
CA GLN A 189 2.15 -15.95 1.33
C GLN A 189 3.29 -14.99 1.02
N ILE A 190 3.98 -14.52 2.06
CA ILE A 190 5.02 -13.50 1.98
C ILE A 190 6.38 -14.16 2.26
N PHE A 191 7.36 -13.93 1.40
CA PHE A 191 8.70 -14.49 1.50
C PHE A 191 9.73 -13.37 1.35
N SER A 192 10.81 -13.46 2.12
CA SER A 192 11.99 -12.60 2.03
C SER A 192 13.14 -13.35 2.69
N GLU A 193 14.37 -12.86 2.53
CA GLU A 193 15.53 -13.32 3.30
C GLU A 193 15.32 -13.14 4.81
N GLN A 194 14.55 -12.12 5.21
CA GLN A 194 14.14 -11.91 6.59
C GLN A 194 12.69 -12.37 6.78
N ALA A 195 12.44 -13.22 7.78
CA ALA A 195 11.08 -13.56 8.16
C ALA A 195 10.37 -12.29 8.70
N PRO A 196 9.19 -11.92 8.15
CA PRO A 196 8.48 -10.75 8.64
C PRO A 196 7.76 -11.01 9.96
N THR A 197 7.71 -9.99 10.81
CA THR A 197 6.69 -9.93 11.87
C THR A 197 5.42 -9.36 11.26
N ILE A 198 4.36 -10.16 11.19
CA ILE A 198 3.09 -9.75 10.59
C ILE A 198 2.12 -9.33 11.68
N GLU A 199 1.62 -8.10 11.59
CA GLU A 199 0.65 -7.52 12.51
C GLU A 199 -0.62 -7.16 11.74
N THR A 200 -1.77 -7.27 12.41
CA THR A 200 -3.07 -6.91 11.85
C THR A 200 -3.85 -6.05 12.84
N THR A 201 -4.63 -5.11 12.32
CA THR A 201 -5.50 -4.25 13.13
C THR A 201 -6.69 -3.79 12.31
N ASN A 202 -7.77 -3.41 12.99
CA ASN A 202 -8.90 -2.68 12.41
C ASN A 202 -9.01 -1.25 12.96
N GLN A 203 -7.96 -0.79 13.65
CA GLN A 203 -7.84 0.57 14.15
C GLN A 203 -7.23 1.46 13.07
N TRP A 204 -7.73 2.69 12.99
CA TRP A 204 -7.14 3.73 12.16
C TRP A 204 -5.81 4.19 12.75
N PHE A 205 -5.00 4.88 11.94
CA PHE A 205 -3.85 5.59 12.49
C PHE A 205 -4.32 6.60 13.55
N PRO A 206 -3.68 6.67 14.74
CA PRO A 206 -4.13 7.54 15.82
C PRO A 206 -4.29 9.00 15.39
N GLY A 207 -5.49 9.56 15.59
CA GLY A 207 -5.84 10.92 15.19
C GLY A 207 -6.26 11.04 13.72
N GLY A 208 -6.23 9.94 12.96
CA GLY A 208 -6.70 9.80 11.60
C GLY A 208 -8.04 9.06 11.50
N GLU A 209 -8.84 9.01 12.57
CA GLU A 209 -10.16 8.38 12.56
C GLU A 209 -11.16 9.19 11.68
N PRO A 210 -12.06 8.50 10.95
CA PRO A 210 -13.12 9.16 10.18
C PRO A 210 -14.08 9.91 11.12
N THR A 211 -14.35 11.19 10.84
CA THR A 211 -15.20 12.04 11.72
C THR A 211 -16.59 12.33 11.14
N VAL A 212 -16.74 12.32 9.81
CA VAL A 212 -18.01 12.66 9.14
C VAL A 212 -19.06 11.55 9.27
N ASN A 213 -18.63 10.29 9.15
CA ASN A 213 -19.50 9.14 9.33
C ASN A 213 -18.76 8.09 10.19
N PRO A 214 -18.98 8.08 11.51
CA PRO A 214 -18.28 7.16 12.41
C PRO A 214 -18.80 5.72 12.32
N THR A 215 -19.92 5.48 11.61
CA THR A 215 -20.52 4.15 11.42
C THR A 215 -20.10 3.51 10.10
N VAL A 216 -19.04 4.01 9.46
CA VAL A 216 -18.46 3.35 8.28
C VAL A 216 -17.92 1.97 8.65
N ASP A 217 -18.01 1.05 7.69
CA ASP A 217 -17.54 -0.31 7.88
C ASP A 217 -16.08 -0.35 8.35
N LYS A 218 -15.77 -1.24 9.27
CA LYS A 218 -14.38 -1.45 9.67
C LYS A 218 -13.60 -2.01 8.49
N GLN A 219 -12.38 -1.53 8.35
CA GLN A 219 -11.41 -2.04 7.38
C GLN A 219 -10.27 -2.69 8.15
N TRP A 220 -9.64 -3.68 7.55
CA TRP A 220 -8.52 -4.38 8.16
C TRP A 220 -7.22 -3.98 7.48
N HIS A 221 -6.19 -3.80 8.30
CA HIS A 221 -4.86 -3.35 7.88
C HIS A 221 -3.85 -4.38 8.37
N LEU A 222 -3.01 -4.85 7.46
CA LEU A 222 -1.90 -5.74 7.73
C LEU A 222 -0.60 -5.00 7.43
N THR A 223 0.36 -5.16 8.33
CA THR A 223 1.74 -4.72 8.14
C THR A 223 2.67 -5.90 8.31
N ALA A 224 3.41 -6.25 7.26
CA ALA A 224 4.54 -7.16 7.36
C ALA A 224 5.82 -6.34 7.60
N ASN A 225 6.35 -6.42 8.81
CA ASN A 225 7.51 -5.68 9.28
C ASN A 225 8.80 -6.49 9.03
N PHE A 226 9.78 -5.88 8.36
CA PHE A 226 11.12 -6.43 8.17
C PHE A 226 12.15 -5.56 8.91
N GLY A 227 13.17 -6.23 9.47
CA GLY A 227 14.22 -5.57 10.23
C GLY A 227 15.13 -4.68 9.38
N PRO A 228 16.03 -3.91 10.05
CA PRO A 228 16.95 -3.00 9.37
C PRO A 228 17.81 -3.70 8.31
N SER A 229 17.76 -3.19 7.08
CA SER A 229 18.61 -3.65 5.97
C SER A 229 18.70 -2.61 4.86
N MET A 230 19.84 -2.56 4.16
CA MET A 230 20.02 -1.68 2.99
C MET A 230 19.30 -2.23 1.74
N ARG A 231 19.04 -3.54 1.70
CA ARG A 231 18.38 -4.22 0.59
C ARG A 231 17.39 -5.21 1.15
N ASN A 232 16.23 -5.29 0.52
CA ASN A 232 15.26 -6.33 0.79
C ASN A 232 14.65 -6.79 -0.54
N LYS A 233 14.31 -8.07 -0.61
CA LYS A 233 13.59 -8.68 -1.73
C LYS A 233 12.38 -9.39 -1.14
N ILE A 234 11.19 -8.95 -1.51
CA ILE A 234 9.95 -9.49 -0.97
C ILE A 234 9.17 -10.14 -2.11
N LEU A 235 8.90 -11.43 -1.98
CA LEU A 235 8.04 -12.20 -2.87
C LEU A 235 6.72 -12.44 -2.17
N THR A 236 5.62 -11.99 -2.76
CA THR A 236 4.27 -12.30 -2.29
C THR A 236 3.51 -13.09 -3.35
N ILE A 237 3.02 -14.26 -2.99
CA ILE A 237 2.16 -15.09 -3.86
C ILE A 237 0.75 -15.04 -3.30
N ILE A 238 -0.20 -14.59 -4.10
CA ILE A 238 -1.62 -14.51 -3.77
C ILE A 238 -2.37 -15.53 -4.62
N GLN A 239 -3.13 -16.41 -3.98
CA GLN A 239 -3.93 -17.43 -4.62
C GLN A 239 -5.39 -17.30 -4.21
N TYR A 240 -6.28 -17.60 -5.16
CA TYR A 240 -7.71 -17.72 -4.92
C TYR A 240 -8.22 -18.99 -5.62
N PRO A 241 -9.44 -19.47 -5.32
CA PRO A 241 -9.95 -20.70 -5.93
C PRO A 241 -9.98 -20.53 -7.45
N SER A 242 -9.42 -21.51 -8.17
CA SER A 242 -9.64 -21.61 -9.60
C SER A 242 -11.12 -21.87 -9.81
N GLY A 243 -11.85 -20.91 -10.38
CA GLY A 243 -13.23 -21.15 -10.77
C GLY A 243 -13.25 -22.29 -11.80
N ARG A 244 -13.94 -23.38 -11.47
CA ARG A 244 -14.66 -24.18 -12.45
C ARG A 244 -16.14 -23.95 -12.20
#